data_AF-A0AAX6MK59-F1
#
_entry.id   AF-A0AAX6MK59-F1
#
_cell.length_a   1.000
_cell.length_b   1.000
_cell.length_c   1.000
_cell.angle_alpha   90.00
_cell.angle_beta   90.00
_cell.angle_gamma   90.00
#
_symmetry.space_group_name_H-M   'P 1'
#
loop_
_entity.id
_entity.type
_entity.pdbx_description
1 polymer ?
#
loop_
_entity_poly.entity_id
_entity_poly.type
_entity_poly.pdbx_seq_one_letter_code
_entity_poly.pdbx_strand_id
1 'polypeptide(L)'
;MRPVKITHFSQGCLTKDSLLLLKTGIIGIRYVAQLLARNGVDNGIQSKGGIKLPNEIWAMIMDFARKGSKDRFHLVKADRVASSSDTMLLRCYRHEFVYPDDLLFAGNLGDSNAVQEFERYLACANPSTAKELTIEIPELRKLPGPENTFDVVLSTTAMTKYPCLYGFLDVPDFIARMEGGGCWVCEGEKFICPGCTGGKSKHFDAFMGCGVDLACPLCMGLEFTMYHKMYLKEYYSDVPPEDEAQEQLKELEERLEELGYDDIGVPEHAWRSHWEEYLKQ
;
A
#
# COMPACT_ATOMS: atom_id res chain seq x y z
N MET A 1 0.49 -2.56 3.36
CA MET A 1 1.99 -2.50 3.38
C MET A 1 2.56 -2.05 4.72
N ARG A 2 3.85 -2.29 5.02
CA ARG A 2 4.48 -1.87 6.29
C ARG A 2 5.85 -1.18 6.13
N PRO A 3 6.18 -0.18 6.96
CA PRO A 3 7.51 0.43 6.96
C PRO A 3 8.62 -0.60 7.17
N VAL A 4 9.65 -0.54 6.34
CA VAL A 4 10.79 -1.47 6.38
C VAL A 4 11.69 -1.15 7.59
N LYS A 5 12.04 -2.19 8.34
CA LYS A 5 12.93 -2.16 9.51
C LYS A 5 14.15 -3.04 9.26
N ILE A 6 15.23 -2.79 10.01
CA ILE A 6 16.48 -3.59 9.97
C ILE A 6 16.18 -5.07 10.22
N THR A 7 15.29 -5.36 11.17
CA THR A 7 14.93 -6.73 11.57
C THR A 7 14.37 -7.56 10.43
N HIS A 8 13.67 -6.94 9.47
CA HIS A 8 13.06 -7.65 8.34
C HIS A 8 14.13 -8.28 7.42
N PHE A 9 15.28 -7.63 7.24
CA PHE A 9 16.39 -8.21 6.47
C PHE A 9 17.21 -9.20 7.29
N SER A 10 17.44 -8.92 8.58
CA SER A 10 18.22 -9.85 9.43
C SER A 10 17.49 -11.17 9.70
N GLN A 11 16.16 -11.15 9.70
CA GLN A 11 15.31 -12.34 9.85
C GLN A 11 15.02 -13.05 8.51
N GLY A 12 15.47 -12.48 7.38
CA GLY A 12 15.23 -13.05 6.05
C GLY A 12 13.79 -12.85 5.52
N CYS A 13 12.96 -12.06 6.19
CA CYS A 13 11.60 -11.73 5.74
C CYS A 13 11.60 -10.86 4.48
N LEU A 14 12.64 -10.03 4.29
CA LEU A 14 12.87 -9.27 3.07
C LEU A 14 14.25 -9.60 2.52
N THR A 15 14.32 -9.80 1.21
CA THR A 15 15.55 -10.14 0.49
C THR A 15 15.84 -9.08 -0.58
N LYS A 16 16.99 -9.20 -1.25
CA LYS A 16 17.33 -8.35 -2.42
C LYS A 16 16.31 -8.49 -3.56
N ASP A 17 15.58 -9.60 -3.60
CA ASP A 17 14.62 -9.92 -4.65
C ASP A 17 13.19 -9.51 -4.27
N SER A 18 12.95 -9.11 -3.02
CA SER A 18 11.66 -8.57 -2.59
C SER A 18 11.39 -7.21 -3.26
N LEU A 19 10.17 -7.03 -3.75
CA LEU A 19 9.71 -5.73 -4.23
C LEU A 19 9.24 -4.86 -3.07
N LEU A 20 9.65 -3.61 -3.13
CA LEU A 20 9.38 -2.60 -2.12
C LEU A 20 8.79 -1.36 -2.78
N LEU A 21 8.02 -0.59 -2.02
CA LEU A 21 7.56 0.73 -2.43
C LEU A 21 8.41 1.81 -1.75
N LEU A 22 9.00 2.69 -2.56
CA LEU A 22 9.77 3.84 -2.12
C LEU A 22 8.97 5.12 -2.37
N LYS A 23 8.62 5.82 -1.29
CA LYS A 23 8.00 7.15 -1.33
C LYS A 23 9.09 8.22 -1.51
N THR A 24 9.36 8.62 -2.74
CA THR A 24 10.50 9.50 -3.06
C THR A 24 10.31 10.92 -2.57
N GLY A 25 9.07 11.40 -2.52
CA GLY A 25 8.70 12.75 -2.07
C GLY A 25 9.12 13.10 -0.63
N ILE A 26 9.49 12.12 0.18
CA ILE A 26 9.88 12.32 1.59
C ILE A 26 11.31 11.87 1.90
N ILE A 27 12.08 11.39 0.92
CA ILE A 27 13.46 10.91 1.15
C ILE A 27 14.34 12.02 1.75
N GLY A 28 14.26 13.24 1.19
CA GLY A 28 15.01 14.39 1.70
C GLY A 28 14.64 14.75 3.14
N ILE A 29 13.34 14.80 3.44
CA ILE A 29 12.82 15.08 4.79
C ILE A 29 13.34 14.03 5.79
N ARG A 30 13.26 12.76 5.39
CA ARG A 30 13.74 11.65 6.22
C ARG A 30 15.25 11.72 6.46
N TYR A 31 16.04 12.04 5.44
CA TYR A 31 17.49 12.19 5.59
C TYR A 31 17.84 13.27 6.62
N VAL A 32 17.20 14.45 6.51
CA VAL A 32 17.35 15.54 7.48
C VAL A 32 16.94 15.10 8.88
N ALA A 33 15.78 14.45 9.03
CA ALA A 33 15.31 13.94 10.31
C ALA A 33 16.31 12.98 10.97
N GLN A 34 16.94 12.10 10.16
CA GLN A 34 17.96 11.17 10.66
C GLN A 34 19.26 11.86 11.06
N LEU A 35 19.70 12.87 10.32
CA LEU A 35 20.87 13.67 10.70
C LEU A 35 20.66 14.37 12.04
N LEU A 36 19.49 15.00 12.21
CA LEU A 36 19.13 15.69 13.46
C LEU A 36 19.05 14.71 14.64
N ALA A 37 18.46 13.52 14.43
CA ALA A 37 18.35 12.51 15.48
C ALA A 37 19.70 11.92 15.90
N ARG A 38 20.67 11.81 14.99
CA ARG A 38 22.01 11.23 15.27
C ARG A 38 22.98 12.19 15.92
N ASN A 39 23.00 13.43 15.45
CA ASN A 39 24.04 14.39 15.83
C ASN A 39 23.56 15.35 16.93
N GLY A 40 22.26 15.36 17.26
CA GLY A 40 21.66 16.37 18.12
C GLY A 40 21.68 17.77 17.48
N VAL A 41 21.00 18.73 18.11
CA VAL A 41 20.93 20.13 17.62
C VAL A 41 22.30 20.80 17.70
N ASP A 42 23.10 20.42 18.70
CA ASP A 42 24.37 21.06 19.02
C ASP A 42 25.50 20.67 18.05
N ASN A 43 25.44 19.51 17.38
CA ASN A 43 26.35 19.13 16.29
C ASN A 43 25.63 18.96 14.93
N GLY A 44 24.43 19.54 14.80
CA GLY A 44 23.54 19.38 13.66
C GLY A 44 23.86 20.25 12.44
N ILE A 45 22.95 20.18 11.46
CA ILE A 45 23.00 20.90 10.17
C ILE A 45 23.15 22.42 10.41
N GLN A 46 24.20 23.01 9.85
CA GLN A 46 24.46 24.45 9.91
C GLN A 46 24.21 25.12 8.57
N SER A 47 23.72 26.36 8.60
CA SER A 47 23.72 27.20 7.40
C SER A 47 25.16 27.55 6.98
N LYS A 48 25.33 28.08 5.77
CA LYS A 48 26.63 28.57 5.28
C LYS A 48 27.25 29.66 6.19
N GLY A 49 26.43 30.33 7.00
CA GLY A 49 26.86 31.32 8.00
C GLY A 49 27.08 30.76 9.40
N GLY A 50 27.04 29.45 9.60
CA GLY A 50 27.23 28.80 10.90
C GLY A 50 26.01 28.86 11.83
N ILE A 51 24.87 29.36 11.35
CA ILE A 51 23.63 29.47 12.15
C ILE A 51 23.03 28.08 12.30
N LYS A 52 22.72 27.71 13.55
CA LYS A 52 21.97 26.51 13.91
C LYS A 52 20.51 26.88 14.12
N LEU A 53 19.62 26.07 13.55
CA LEU A 53 18.18 26.19 13.78
C LEU A 53 17.78 25.29 14.94
N PRO A 54 16.91 25.74 15.86
CA PRO A 54 16.42 24.91 16.94
C PRO A 54 15.43 23.86 16.42
N ASN A 55 15.16 22.82 17.22
CA ASN A 55 14.36 21.65 16.82
C ASN A 55 12.94 22.03 16.34
N GLU A 56 12.35 23.05 16.94
CA GLU A 56 11.01 23.52 16.64
C GLU A 56 10.94 24.07 15.20
N ILE A 57 11.97 24.81 14.77
CA ILE A 57 12.06 25.31 13.40
C ILE A 57 12.25 24.15 12.43
N TRP A 58 13.11 23.18 12.75
CA TRP A 58 13.27 22.00 11.92
C TRP A 58 11.99 21.18 11.80
N ALA A 59 11.24 21.00 12.90
CA ALA A 59 9.95 20.33 12.90
C ALA A 59 8.95 21.04 11.98
N MET A 60 8.85 22.38 12.05
CA MET A 60 8.00 23.15 11.14
C MET A 60 8.45 23.01 9.68
N ILE A 61 9.75 23.11 9.38
CA ILE A 61 10.28 22.94 8.02
C ILE A 61 9.92 21.56 7.47
N MET A 62 10.10 20.50 8.27
CA MET A 62 9.76 19.13 7.87
C MET A 62 8.25 18.96 7.63
N ASP A 63 7.40 19.57 8.47
CA ASP A 63 5.95 19.52 8.29
C ASP A 63 5.49 20.30 7.06
N PHE A 64 6.06 21.48 6.78
CA PHE A 64 5.80 22.23 5.56
C PHE A 64 6.24 21.46 4.31
N ALA A 65 7.46 20.90 4.34
CA ALA A 65 7.98 20.09 3.25
C ALA A 65 7.13 18.85 2.99
N ARG A 66 6.60 18.21 4.05
CA ARG A 66 5.69 17.07 3.94
C ARG A 66 4.36 17.44 3.30
N LYS A 67 3.75 18.56 3.71
CA LYS A 67 2.48 19.02 3.12
C LYS A 67 2.60 19.37 1.64
N GLY A 68 3.79 19.81 1.21
CA GLY A 68 4.06 20.15 -0.18
C GLY A 68 4.50 18.98 -1.07
N SER A 69 4.83 17.82 -0.50
CA SER A 69 5.29 16.68 -1.29
C SER A 69 4.09 15.90 -1.85
N LYS A 70 4.11 15.64 -3.16
CA LYS A 70 3.18 14.70 -3.77
C LYS A 70 3.60 13.29 -3.41
N ASP A 71 2.63 12.46 -3.04
CA ASP A 71 2.84 11.05 -2.76
C ASP A 71 3.13 10.31 -4.07
N ARG A 72 4.42 10.20 -4.39
CA ARG A 72 4.89 9.40 -5.51
C ARG A 72 5.64 8.19 -4.98
N PHE A 73 5.01 7.03 -5.15
CA PHE A 73 5.62 5.75 -4.89
C PHE A 73 6.34 5.25 -6.15
N HIS A 74 7.43 4.55 -5.93
CA HIS A 74 8.17 3.86 -6.97
C HIS A 74 8.45 2.44 -6.51
N LEU A 75 8.34 1.50 -7.44
CA LEU A 75 8.75 0.13 -7.22
C LEU A 75 10.28 0.06 -7.19
N VAL A 76 10.85 -0.53 -6.14
CA VAL A 76 12.29 -0.68 -5.98
C VAL A 76 12.68 -2.06 -5.48
N LYS A 77 13.92 -2.46 -5.79
CA LYS A 77 14.64 -3.52 -5.07
C LYS A 77 15.79 -2.90 -4.29
N ALA A 78 16.12 -3.47 -3.13
CA ALA A 78 17.13 -2.92 -2.23
C ALA A 78 18.30 -3.88 -2.03
N ASP A 79 19.51 -3.39 -2.32
CA ASP A 79 20.75 -4.06 -1.96
C ASP A 79 21.29 -3.53 -0.64
N ARG A 80 21.74 -4.43 0.23
CA ARG A 80 22.44 -4.05 1.45
C ARG A 80 23.88 -3.65 1.13
N VAL A 81 24.20 -2.36 1.27
CA VAL A 81 25.54 -1.81 1.02
C VAL A 81 26.42 -1.93 2.26
N ALA A 82 25.89 -1.55 3.42
CA ALA A 82 26.58 -1.62 4.69
C ALA A 82 25.60 -1.92 5.83
N SER A 83 26.07 -2.56 6.89
CA SER A 83 25.25 -2.87 8.05
C SER A 83 26.08 -2.87 9.33
N SER A 84 25.47 -2.37 10.40
CA SER A 84 25.89 -2.54 11.79
C SER A 84 24.71 -3.07 12.61
N SER A 85 24.85 -3.17 13.93
CA SER A 85 23.76 -3.53 14.85
C SER A 85 22.59 -2.56 14.77
N ASP A 86 22.87 -1.26 14.65
CA ASP A 86 21.88 -0.20 14.85
C ASP A 86 21.56 0.59 13.59
N THR A 87 22.24 0.29 12.49
CA THR A 87 22.11 1.01 11.22
C THR A 87 22.31 0.07 10.03
N MET A 88 21.52 0.28 8.98
CA MET A 88 21.69 -0.43 7.72
C MET A 88 21.59 0.56 6.56
N LEU A 89 22.59 0.60 5.68
CA LEU A 89 22.55 1.36 4.45
C LEU A 89 22.07 0.44 3.32
N LEU A 90 20.92 0.79 2.76
CA LEU A 90 20.34 0.14 1.60
C LEU A 90 20.54 1.03 0.38
N ARG A 91 20.84 0.41 -0.76
CA ARG A 91 20.78 1.03 -2.07
C ARG A 91 19.58 0.48 -2.82
N CYS A 92 18.58 1.34 -2.99
CA CYS A 92 17.35 1.05 -3.69
C CYS A 92 17.50 1.40 -5.17
N TYR A 93 17.15 0.47 -6.05
CA TYR A 93 17.11 0.69 -7.49
C TYR A 93 15.67 0.63 -7.96
N ARG A 94 15.25 1.66 -8.70
CA ARG A 94 13.92 1.69 -9.30
C ARG A 94 13.77 0.60 -10.36
N HIS A 95 12.62 -0.06 -10.31
CA HIS A 95 12.20 -1.03 -11.30
C HIS A 95 10.84 -0.61 -11.87
N GLU A 96 10.58 -1.04 -13.08
CA GLU A 96 9.29 -0.87 -13.76
C GLU A 96 8.96 -2.13 -14.52
N PHE A 97 7.67 -2.42 -14.65
CA PHE A 97 7.19 -3.45 -15.55
C PHE A 97 7.24 -2.92 -16.99
N VAL A 98 7.75 -3.73 -17.92
CA VAL A 98 7.94 -3.35 -19.33
C VAL A 98 6.65 -3.61 -20.10
N TYR A 99 5.65 -2.71 -20.00
CA TYR A 99 4.43 -2.74 -20.83
C TYR A 99 4.09 -1.36 -21.39
N PRO A 100 3.31 -1.27 -22.49
CA PRO A 100 2.76 -0.02 -22.99
C PRO A 100 1.76 0.57 -22.00
N ASP A 101 1.57 1.88 -22.08
CA ASP A 101 0.69 2.68 -21.23
C ASP A 101 -0.72 2.05 -21.03
N ASP A 102 -1.28 2.24 -19.83
CA ASP A 102 -2.69 2.07 -19.42
C ASP A 102 -3.24 0.66 -19.07
N LEU A 103 -2.42 -0.40 -18.98
CA LEU A 103 -2.90 -1.70 -18.50
C LEU A 103 -2.77 -1.87 -16.98
N LEU A 104 -3.91 -2.02 -16.31
CA LEU A 104 -4.00 -2.50 -14.92
C LEU A 104 -3.46 -3.93 -14.87
N PHE A 105 -2.48 -4.20 -14.01
CA PHE A 105 -1.90 -5.53 -13.87
C PHE A 105 -2.54 -6.27 -12.69
N ALA A 106 -2.31 -5.78 -11.48
CA ALA A 106 -2.91 -6.30 -10.27
C ALA A 106 -4.43 -6.09 -10.27
N GLY A 107 -4.86 -4.93 -10.78
CA GLY A 107 -6.26 -4.57 -10.96
C GLY A 107 -6.98 -5.32 -12.08
N ASN A 108 -6.34 -6.28 -12.76
CA ASN A 108 -6.93 -7.18 -13.77
C ASN A 108 -6.79 -8.68 -13.41
N LEU A 109 -6.28 -9.01 -12.22
CA LEU A 109 -6.18 -10.41 -11.78
C LEU A 109 -7.57 -11.05 -11.78
N GLY A 110 -7.67 -12.28 -12.31
CA GLY A 110 -8.96 -12.90 -12.63
C GLY A 110 -9.64 -13.61 -11.47
N ASP A 111 -8.87 -14.10 -10.50
CA ASP A 111 -9.35 -14.95 -9.41
C ASP A 111 -8.42 -14.90 -8.18
N SER A 112 -8.83 -15.58 -7.10
CA SER A 112 -8.06 -15.65 -5.85
C SER A 112 -6.69 -16.32 -5.99
N ASN A 113 -6.52 -17.28 -6.91
CA ASN A 113 -5.23 -17.95 -7.12
C ASN A 113 -4.24 -16.98 -7.80
N ALA A 114 -4.71 -16.24 -8.80
CA ALA A 114 -3.93 -15.19 -9.46
C ALA A 114 -3.45 -14.12 -8.48
N VAL A 115 -4.30 -13.72 -7.51
CA VAL A 115 -3.92 -12.82 -6.41
C VAL A 115 -2.76 -13.39 -5.59
N GLN A 116 -2.91 -14.63 -5.09
CA GLN A 116 -1.87 -15.27 -4.28
C GLN A 116 -0.55 -15.45 -5.03
N GLU A 117 -0.62 -15.82 -6.31
CA GLU A 117 0.55 -15.93 -7.18
C GLU A 117 1.26 -14.58 -7.37
N PHE A 118 0.51 -13.51 -7.60
CA PHE A 118 1.09 -12.18 -7.72
C PHE A 118 1.72 -11.69 -6.41
N GLU A 119 1.07 -11.90 -5.27
CA GLU A 119 1.63 -11.54 -3.95
C GLU A 119 2.90 -12.34 -3.64
N ARG A 120 2.93 -13.63 -4.02
CA ARG A 120 4.14 -14.46 -3.96
C ARG A 120 5.26 -13.87 -4.81
N TYR A 121 4.94 -13.35 -5.99
CA TYR A 121 5.91 -12.65 -6.82
C TYR A 121 6.40 -11.34 -6.19
N LEU A 122 5.51 -10.51 -5.63
CA LEU A 122 5.89 -9.28 -4.92
C LEU A 122 6.88 -9.55 -3.78
N ALA A 123 6.68 -10.65 -3.04
CA ALA A 123 7.58 -11.06 -1.96
C ALA A 123 8.98 -11.47 -2.45
N CYS A 124 9.10 -12.02 -3.67
CA CYS A 124 10.35 -12.54 -4.23
C CYS A 124 10.38 -12.48 -5.77
N ALA A 125 10.57 -11.28 -6.33
CA ALA A 125 10.45 -11.00 -7.76
C ALA A 125 11.73 -11.33 -8.54
N ASN A 126 12.10 -12.60 -8.66
CA ASN A 126 13.23 -13.03 -9.48
C ASN A 126 12.77 -13.88 -10.69
N PRO A 127 13.64 -14.11 -11.69
CA PRO A 127 13.27 -14.88 -12.89
C PRO A 127 12.84 -16.32 -12.61
N SER A 128 13.30 -16.93 -11.53
CA SER A 128 12.88 -18.29 -11.16
C SER A 128 11.46 -18.27 -10.61
N THR A 129 11.16 -17.37 -9.67
CA THR A 129 9.79 -17.21 -9.15
C THR A 129 8.82 -16.90 -10.28
N ALA A 130 9.18 -16.00 -11.20
CA ALA A 130 8.34 -15.66 -12.36
C ALA A 130 7.97 -16.87 -13.23
N LYS A 131 8.90 -17.81 -13.43
CA LYS A 131 8.69 -19.03 -14.25
C LYS A 131 7.79 -20.06 -13.59
N GLU A 132 7.62 -19.99 -12.28
CA GLU A 132 6.79 -20.93 -11.51
C GLU A 132 5.33 -20.47 -11.43
N LEU A 133 5.00 -19.28 -11.93
CA LEU A 133 3.66 -18.73 -11.90
C LEU A 133 2.84 -19.26 -13.08
N THR A 134 1.55 -19.42 -12.85
CA THR A 134 0.57 -19.71 -13.90
C THR A 134 0.03 -18.43 -14.52
N ILE A 135 0.10 -17.30 -13.81
CA ILE A 135 -0.19 -15.98 -14.36
C ILE A 135 0.96 -15.43 -15.20
N GLU A 136 0.62 -14.71 -16.27
CA GLU A 136 1.60 -13.96 -17.05
C GLU A 136 1.96 -12.68 -16.28
N ILE A 137 3.21 -12.57 -15.82
CA ILE A 137 3.73 -11.33 -15.24
C ILE A 137 4.64 -10.62 -16.25
N PRO A 138 4.42 -9.32 -16.48
CA PRO A 138 5.33 -8.46 -17.19
C PRO A 138 6.80 -8.58 -16.80
N GLU A 139 7.70 -8.37 -17.76
CA GLU A 139 9.12 -8.29 -17.45
C GLU A 139 9.37 -7.10 -16.52
N LEU A 140 10.01 -7.37 -15.38
CA LEU A 140 10.44 -6.34 -14.44
C LEU A 140 11.85 -5.88 -14.81
N ARG A 141 11.98 -4.62 -15.24
CA ARG A 141 13.25 -4.02 -15.64
C ARG A 141 13.79 -3.05 -14.59
N LYS A 142 15.06 -3.20 -14.25
CA LYS A 142 15.81 -2.19 -13.50
C LYS A 142 16.04 -0.95 -14.36
N LEU A 143 15.66 0.22 -13.88
CA LEU A 143 15.95 1.47 -14.57
C LEU A 143 17.42 1.90 -14.35
N PRO A 144 18.15 2.28 -15.42
CA PRO A 144 19.52 2.75 -15.29
C PRO A 144 19.60 4.18 -14.75
N GLY A 145 20.79 4.61 -14.34
CA GLY A 145 21.08 6.00 -14.00
C GLY A 145 21.00 6.35 -12.52
N PRO A 146 21.75 7.39 -12.08
CA PRO A 146 21.75 7.87 -10.69
C PRO A 146 20.39 8.41 -10.23
N GLU A 147 19.57 8.94 -11.14
CA GLU A 147 18.23 9.44 -10.86
C GLU A 147 17.23 8.34 -10.47
N ASN A 148 17.57 7.08 -10.77
CA ASN A 148 16.78 5.88 -10.44
C ASN A 148 17.40 5.06 -9.30
N THR A 149 18.42 5.61 -8.62
CA THR A 149 19.13 4.97 -7.51
C THR A 149 19.04 5.83 -6.26
N PHE A 150 18.62 5.24 -5.15
CA PHE A 150 18.37 5.94 -3.90
C PHE A 150 19.06 5.24 -2.74
N ASP A 151 19.80 5.98 -1.93
CA ASP A 151 20.41 5.45 -0.71
C ASP A 151 19.48 5.72 0.49
N VAL A 152 19.07 4.64 1.18
CA VAL A 152 18.15 4.67 2.31
C VAL A 152 18.84 4.09 3.54
N VAL A 153 18.99 4.91 4.58
CA VAL A 153 19.58 4.47 5.85
C VAL A 153 18.47 4.03 6.80
N LEU A 154 18.42 2.77 7.21
CA LEU A 154 17.56 2.31 8.30
C LEU A 154 18.29 2.45 9.64
N SER A 155 17.56 2.67 10.74
CA SER A 155 18.13 2.78 12.09
C SER A 155 17.18 2.21 13.13
N THR A 156 17.72 1.54 14.15
CA THR A 156 16.96 1.07 15.32
C THR A 156 16.69 2.18 16.33
N THR A 157 17.57 3.18 16.41
CA THR A 157 17.53 4.24 17.43
C THR A 157 16.85 5.52 16.94
N ALA A 158 16.92 5.82 15.65
CA ALA A 158 16.21 6.95 15.05
C ALA A 158 14.85 6.49 14.51
N MET A 159 13.81 6.45 15.37
CA MET A 159 12.43 6.30 14.90
C MET A 159 12.05 7.54 14.09
N THR A 160 12.11 7.43 12.76
CA THR A 160 11.68 8.52 11.89
C THR A 160 10.15 8.52 11.83
N LYS A 161 9.51 9.67 12.08
CA LYS A 161 8.07 9.86 11.81
C LYS A 161 7.73 9.83 10.32
N TYR A 162 8.74 9.67 9.47
CA TYR A 162 8.67 9.78 8.02
C TYR A 162 9.24 8.50 7.38
N PRO A 163 8.52 7.37 7.46
CA PRO A 163 8.92 6.14 6.78
C PRO A 163 8.84 6.35 5.26
N CYS A 164 9.91 6.06 4.51
CA CYS A 164 9.93 6.23 3.06
C CYS A 164 10.01 4.92 2.28
N LEU A 165 10.33 3.80 2.93
CA LEU A 165 10.49 2.49 2.31
C LEU A 165 9.53 1.51 2.95
N TYR A 166 8.71 0.86 2.14
CA TYR A 166 7.64 -0.03 2.56
C TYR A 166 7.83 -1.40 1.88
N GLY A 167 7.58 -2.46 2.64
CA GLY A 167 7.62 -3.85 2.16
C GLY A 167 6.38 -4.60 2.61
N PHE A 168 6.36 -5.91 2.38
CA PHE A 168 5.17 -6.75 2.59
C PHE A 168 3.99 -6.19 1.80
N LEU A 169 4.20 -6.04 0.50
CA LEU A 169 3.21 -5.50 -0.43
C LEU A 169 2.19 -6.60 -0.75
N ASP A 170 0.92 -6.24 -0.73
CA ASP A 170 -0.19 -7.06 -1.21
C ASP A 170 -0.77 -6.49 -2.52
N VAL A 171 -1.75 -7.18 -3.12
CA VAL A 171 -2.45 -6.70 -4.32
C VAL A 171 -3.11 -5.32 -4.09
N PRO A 172 -3.86 -5.09 -3.00
CA PRO A 172 -4.44 -3.79 -2.66
C PRO A 172 -3.42 -2.64 -2.66
N ASP A 173 -2.26 -2.83 -2.02
CA ASP A 173 -1.17 -1.85 -1.98
C ASP A 173 -0.70 -1.50 -3.39
N PHE A 174 -0.52 -2.52 -4.24
CA PHE A 174 -0.05 -2.33 -5.61
C PHE A 174 -1.08 -1.56 -6.44
N ILE A 175 -2.35 -1.95 -6.39
CA ILE A 175 -3.44 -1.27 -7.10
C ILE A 175 -3.53 0.19 -6.65
N ALA A 176 -3.53 0.44 -5.34
CA ALA A 176 -3.67 1.78 -4.78
C ALA A 176 -2.52 2.71 -5.15
N ARG A 177 -1.28 2.20 -5.10
CA ARG A 177 -0.07 3.04 -5.19
C ARG A 177 0.56 3.07 -6.58
N MET A 178 0.36 2.04 -7.38
CA MET A 178 0.98 1.89 -8.70
C MET A 178 -0.02 2.01 -9.85
N GLU A 179 -1.29 1.64 -9.63
CA GLU A 179 -2.33 1.60 -10.68
C GLU A 179 -3.45 2.63 -10.46
N GLY A 180 -3.27 3.55 -9.50
CA GLY A 180 -4.21 4.64 -9.25
C GLY A 180 -5.58 4.17 -8.76
N GLY A 181 -5.69 2.97 -8.20
CA GLY A 181 -6.95 2.42 -7.75
C GLY A 181 -7.83 1.82 -8.85
N GLY A 182 -7.32 1.70 -10.08
CA GLY A 182 -8.05 1.08 -11.19
C GLY A 182 -8.23 -0.42 -10.98
N CYS A 183 -9.44 -0.92 -11.21
CA CYS A 183 -9.77 -2.34 -10.99
C CYS A 183 -10.92 -2.77 -11.88
N TRP A 184 -10.79 -3.89 -12.58
CA TRP A 184 -11.83 -4.39 -13.48
C TRP A 184 -13.07 -4.94 -12.76
N VAL A 185 -12.95 -5.29 -11.48
CA VAL A 185 -14.04 -5.86 -10.67
C VAL A 185 -15.00 -4.76 -10.21
N CYS A 186 -14.47 -3.67 -9.64
CA CYS A 186 -15.26 -2.55 -9.11
C CYS A 186 -15.22 -1.28 -9.97
N GLU A 187 -14.47 -1.30 -11.08
CA GLU A 187 -14.35 -0.17 -12.01
C GLU A 187 -13.83 1.12 -11.35
N GLY A 188 -13.11 0.97 -10.22
CA GLY A 188 -12.55 2.09 -9.44
C GLY A 188 -13.37 2.45 -8.20
N GLU A 189 -14.57 1.92 -8.01
CA GLU A 189 -15.49 2.31 -6.92
C GLU A 189 -15.13 1.72 -5.55
N LYS A 190 -14.21 0.76 -5.48
CA LYS A 190 -13.76 0.04 -4.26
C LYS A 190 -14.81 -0.82 -3.57
N PHE A 191 -16.08 -0.63 -3.88
CA PHE A 191 -17.20 -1.47 -3.50
C PHE A 191 -17.88 -2.05 -4.74
N ILE A 192 -18.56 -3.18 -4.58
CA ILE A 192 -19.30 -3.85 -5.64
C ILE A 192 -20.68 -4.28 -5.13
N CYS A 193 -21.67 -4.21 -6.00
CA CYS A 193 -22.87 -5.03 -5.83
C CYS A 193 -22.56 -6.45 -6.34
N PRO A 194 -22.36 -7.43 -5.45
CA PRO A 194 -21.75 -8.72 -5.79
C PRO A 194 -22.60 -9.55 -6.77
N GLY A 195 -23.92 -9.41 -6.73
CA GLY A 195 -24.86 -10.04 -7.67
C GLY A 195 -24.94 -9.35 -9.05
N CYS A 196 -24.56 -8.07 -9.14
CA CYS A 196 -24.62 -7.27 -10.37
C CYS A 196 -23.29 -7.22 -11.15
N THR A 197 -22.22 -7.82 -10.64
CA THR A 197 -20.88 -7.79 -11.30
C THR A 197 -20.78 -8.57 -12.62
N GLY A 198 -21.84 -9.18 -13.12
CA GLY A 198 -21.78 -10.06 -14.30
C GLY A 198 -20.98 -11.36 -14.06
N GLY A 199 -20.81 -11.75 -12.79
CA GLY A 199 -20.09 -12.96 -12.39
C GLY A 199 -18.65 -12.75 -11.97
N LYS A 200 -18.07 -11.55 -12.14
CA LYS A 200 -16.68 -11.23 -11.74
C LYS A 200 -16.40 -11.59 -10.27
N SER A 201 -17.34 -11.29 -9.36
CA SER A 201 -17.22 -11.57 -7.93
C SER A 201 -17.12 -13.08 -7.60
N LYS A 202 -17.64 -13.97 -8.45
CA LYS A 202 -17.63 -15.42 -8.21
C LYS A 202 -16.21 -16.00 -8.23
N HIS A 203 -15.33 -15.42 -9.03
CA HIS A 203 -13.94 -15.87 -9.14
C HIS A 203 -13.10 -15.61 -7.88
N PHE A 204 -13.64 -14.80 -6.96
CA PHE A 204 -13.01 -14.47 -5.68
C PHE A 204 -13.80 -14.99 -4.48
N ASP A 205 -14.74 -15.90 -4.69
CA ASP A 205 -15.71 -16.35 -3.68
C ASP A 205 -16.51 -15.20 -3.04
N ALA A 206 -16.59 -14.04 -3.70
CA ALA A 206 -17.25 -12.83 -3.20
C ALA A 206 -18.71 -12.72 -3.65
N PHE A 207 -19.26 -13.74 -4.30
CA PHE A 207 -20.66 -13.73 -4.75
C PHE A 207 -21.66 -13.81 -3.57
N MET A 208 -22.70 -12.99 -3.65
CA MET A 208 -23.91 -12.99 -2.82
C MET A 208 -25.05 -12.29 -3.59
N GLY A 209 -26.23 -12.16 -2.98
CA GLY A 209 -27.37 -11.47 -3.61
C GLY A 209 -27.11 -9.98 -3.88
N CYS A 210 -28.01 -9.34 -4.63
CA CYS A 210 -27.93 -7.89 -4.90
C CYS A 210 -28.39 -7.05 -3.70
N GLY A 211 -28.28 -5.73 -3.79
CA GLY A 211 -28.80 -4.80 -2.78
C GLY A 211 -27.88 -4.55 -1.58
N VAL A 212 -26.60 -4.93 -1.70
CA VAL A 212 -25.53 -4.63 -0.73
C VAL A 212 -24.28 -4.16 -1.46
N ASP A 213 -23.46 -3.36 -0.80
CA ASP A 213 -22.20 -2.87 -1.33
C ASP A 213 -21.02 -3.58 -0.63
N LEU A 214 -20.60 -4.70 -1.22
CA LEU A 214 -19.49 -5.49 -0.69
C LEU A 214 -18.14 -4.84 -1.04
N ALA A 215 -17.18 -4.89 -0.12
CA ALA A 215 -15.81 -4.46 -0.37
C ALA A 215 -15.21 -5.23 -1.57
N CYS A 216 -14.49 -4.54 -2.46
CA CYS A 216 -13.94 -5.18 -3.65
C CYS A 216 -12.77 -6.13 -3.28
N PRO A 217 -12.79 -7.40 -3.74
CA PRO A 217 -11.76 -8.39 -3.39
C PRO A 217 -10.34 -8.00 -3.81
N LEU A 218 -10.20 -7.29 -4.94
CA LEU A 218 -8.89 -6.83 -5.40
C LEU A 218 -8.44 -5.53 -4.70
N CYS A 219 -9.33 -4.54 -4.62
CA CYS A 219 -8.93 -3.23 -4.09
C CYS A 219 -8.81 -3.21 -2.57
N MET A 220 -9.62 -3.98 -1.85
CA MET A 220 -9.67 -3.97 -0.39
C MET A 220 -8.95 -5.20 0.19
N GLY A 221 -8.76 -6.25 -0.60
CA GLY A 221 -8.08 -7.49 -0.24
C GLY A 221 -9.05 -8.65 -0.02
N LEU A 222 -8.59 -9.87 -0.30
CA LEU A 222 -9.43 -11.08 -0.23
C LEU A 222 -9.95 -11.33 1.19
N GLU A 223 -9.07 -11.32 2.19
CA GLU A 223 -9.43 -11.59 3.58
C GLU A 223 -10.43 -10.55 4.12
N PHE A 224 -10.14 -9.27 3.88
CA PHE A 224 -11.02 -8.16 4.28
C PHE A 224 -12.40 -8.27 3.62
N THR A 225 -12.43 -8.63 2.33
CA THR A 225 -13.68 -8.84 1.59
C THR A 225 -14.47 -10.03 2.15
N MET A 226 -13.81 -11.11 2.54
CA MET A 226 -14.49 -12.25 3.16
C MET A 226 -15.07 -11.91 4.53
N TYR A 227 -14.34 -11.14 5.35
CA TYR A 227 -14.87 -10.63 6.62
C TYR A 227 -16.11 -9.78 6.40
N HIS A 228 -16.02 -8.78 5.52
CA HIS A 228 -17.15 -7.90 5.21
C HIS A 228 -18.33 -8.67 4.58
N LYS A 229 -18.05 -9.68 3.76
CA LYS A 229 -19.09 -10.59 3.23
C LYS A 229 -19.81 -11.35 4.35
N MET A 230 -19.10 -11.77 5.40
CA MET A 230 -19.74 -12.45 6.54
C MET A 230 -20.68 -11.51 7.28
N TYR A 231 -20.25 -10.27 7.54
CA TYR A 231 -21.09 -9.23 8.12
C TYR A 231 -22.36 -8.99 7.29
N LEU A 232 -22.22 -8.73 5.99
CA LEU A 232 -23.36 -8.48 5.10
C LEU A 232 -24.29 -9.69 4.96
N LYS A 233 -23.78 -10.91 5.16
CA LYS A 233 -24.58 -12.13 5.14
C LYS A 233 -25.40 -12.29 6.42
N GLU A 234 -24.83 -11.97 7.57
CA GLU A 234 -25.52 -11.96 8.88
C GLU A 234 -26.74 -11.04 8.83
N TYR A 235 -26.55 -9.82 8.27
CA TYR A 235 -27.56 -8.76 8.25
C TYR A 235 -28.23 -8.57 6.88
N TYR A 236 -28.22 -9.58 6.01
CA TYR A 236 -28.73 -9.43 4.65
C TYR A 236 -30.24 -9.08 4.59
N SER A 237 -31.01 -9.54 5.57
CA SER A 237 -32.46 -9.32 5.67
C SER A 237 -32.89 -8.59 6.92
N ASP A 238 -31.93 -8.17 7.74
CA ASP A 238 -32.14 -7.60 9.07
C ASP A 238 -31.34 -6.31 9.21
N VAL A 239 -31.76 -5.44 10.13
CA VAL A 239 -31.02 -4.23 10.46
C VAL A 239 -29.95 -4.59 11.48
N PRO A 240 -28.65 -4.34 11.22
CA PRO A 240 -27.61 -4.56 12.22
C PRO A 240 -27.85 -3.70 13.47
N PRO A 241 -27.48 -4.19 14.66
CA PRO A 241 -27.36 -3.33 15.84
C PRO A 241 -26.49 -2.11 15.52
N GLU A 242 -26.88 -0.94 16.06
CA GLU A 242 -26.23 0.33 15.71
C GLU A 242 -24.74 0.34 16.05
N ASP A 243 -24.34 -0.28 17.16
CA ASP A 243 -22.94 -0.42 17.55
C ASP A 243 -22.13 -1.27 16.57
N GLU A 244 -22.68 -2.40 16.11
CA GLU A 244 -22.05 -3.25 15.09
C GLU A 244 -21.98 -2.56 13.72
N ALA A 245 -23.02 -1.81 13.34
CA ALA A 245 -23.02 -1.01 12.11
C ALA A 245 -21.93 0.07 12.12
N GLN A 246 -21.78 0.79 13.24
CA GLN A 246 -20.75 1.81 13.39
C GLN A 246 -19.34 1.20 13.43
N GLU A 247 -19.17 0.02 14.04
CA GLU A 247 -17.90 -0.72 14.01
C GLU A 247 -17.54 -1.11 12.57
N GLN A 248 -18.50 -1.64 11.81
CA GLN A 248 -18.28 -1.99 10.40
C GLN A 248 -17.93 -0.78 9.54
N LEU A 249 -18.64 0.35 9.71
CA LEU A 249 -18.31 1.60 9.01
C LEU A 249 -16.87 2.02 9.28
N LYS A 250 -16.49 2.03 10.56
CA LYS A 250 -15.15 2.41 10.99
C LYS A 250 -14.07 1.51 10.38
N GLU A 251 -14.27 0.20 10.36
CA GLU A 251 -13.32 -0.72 9.73
C GLU A 251 -13.16 -0.49 8.22
N LEU A 252 -14.26 -0.16 7.51
CA LEU A 252 -14.25 0.19 6.10
C LEU A 252 -13.47 1.50 5.86
N GLU A 253 -13.73 2.53 6.66
CA GLU A 253 -13.03 3.81 6.60
C GLU A 253 -11.53 3.65 6.89
N GLU A 254 -11.17 2.92 7.94
CA GLU A 254 -9.77 2.65 8.31
C GLU A 254 -9.03 1.91 7.19
N ARG A 255 -9.70 0.95 6.52
CA ARG A 255 -9.09 0.23 5.39
C ARG A 255 -8.91 1.11 4.15
N LEU A 256 -9.88 1.99 3.85
CA LEU A 256 -9.75 2.96 2.76
C LEU A 256 -8.59 3.95 3.04
N GLU A 257 -8.49 4.45 4.28
CA GLU A 257 -7.40 5.34 4.71
C GLU A 257 -6.03 4.64 4.62
N GLU A 258 -5.93 3.38 5.06
CA GLU A 258 -4.69 2.59 4.97
C GLU A 258 -4.19 2.51 3.51
N LEU A 259 -5.14 2.28 2.59
CA LEU A 259 -4.89 2.21 1.15
C LEU A 259 -4.83 3.60 0.49
N GLY A 260 -5.04 4.68 1.25
CA GLY A 260 -5.04 6.08 0.83
C GLY A 260 -6.03 6.37 -0.29
N TYR A 261 -7.25 5.86 -0.14
CA TYR A 261 -8.43 6.21 -0.92
C TYR A 261 -9.24 7.28 -0.18
N ASP A 262 -8.58 8.39 0.19
CA ASP A 262 -9.13 9.43 1.07
C ASP A 262 -10.35 10.16 0.48
N ASP A 263 -10.59 10.02 -0.82
CA ASP A 263 -11.69 10.62 -1.59
C ASP A 263 -12.88 9.67 -1.80
N ILE A 264 -12.77 8.41 -1.39
CA ILE A 264 -13.83 7.42 -1.52
C ILE A 264 -14.65 7.37 -0.24
N GLY A 265 -15.95 7.64 -0.35
CA GLY A 265 -16.90 7.45 0.75
C GLY A 265 -17.36 6.00 0.85
N VAL A 266 -17.64 5.54 2.08
CA VAL A 266 -18.25 4.23 2.31
C VAL A 266 -19.75 4.28 1.96
N PRO A 267 -20.26 3.47 1.01
CA PRO A 267 -21.68 3.44 0.67
C PRO A 267 -22.54 2.98 1.85
N GLU A 268 -23.76 3.50 1.98
CA GLU A 268 -24.66 3.15 3.09
C GLU A 268 -24.95 1.64 3.15
N HIS A 269 -25.19 1.01 1.99
CA HIS A 269 -25.46 -0.43 1.92
C HIS A 269 -24.24 -1.34 2.16
N ALA A 270 -23.07 -0.76 2.48
CA ALA A 270 -21.90 -1.50 2.93
C ALA A 270 -21.90 -1.75 4.45
N TRP A 271 -22.66 -0.96 5.22
CA TRP A 271 -22.64 -1.07 6.69
C TRP A 271 -24.03 -0.91 7.33
N ARG A 272 -25.04 -0.53 6.55
CA ARG A 272 -26.46 -0.54 6.92
C ARG A 272 -27.26 -1.13 5.76
N SER A 273 -27.42 -2.45 5.77
CA SER A 273 -28.31 -3.13 4.84
C SER A 273 -29.78 -2.85 5.20
N HIS A 274 -30.52 -2.21 4.30
CA HIS A 274 -31.99 -2.14 4.38
C HIS A 274 -32.58 -2.41 2.99
N TRP A 275 -33.20 -3.58 2.82
CA TRP A 275 -33.88 -3.95 1.57
C TRP A 275 -35.27 -3.28 1.40
N GLU A 276 -35.86 -2.76 2.48
CA GLU A 276 -37.27 -2.30 2.49
C GLU A 276 -37.54 -0.99 1.72
N GLU A 277 -36.52 -0.18 1.40
CA GLU A 277 -36.74 1.05 0.63
C GLU A 277 -36.90 0.81 -0.88
N TYR A 278 -36.35 -0.29 -1.41
CA TYR A 278 -36.40 -0.60 -2.85
C TYR A 278 -37.73 -1.21 -3.33
N LEU A 279 -38.59 -1.70 -2.41
CA LEU A 279 -39.93 -2.21 -2.75
C LEU A 279 -41.02 -1.13 -2.75
N LYS A 280 -40.67 0.12 -2.47
CA LYS A 280 -41.61 1.27 -2.45
C LYS A 280 -41.47 2.21 -3.66
N GLN A 281 -40.63 1.87 -4.64
CA GLN A 281 -40.55 2.53 -5.96
C GLN A 281 -41.06 1.61 -7.06
#